data_AF-A0A1Y4REV4-F1
#
_entry.id   AF-A0A1Y4REV4-F1
#
_cell.length_a   1.000
_cell.length_b   1.000
_cell.length_c   1.000
_cell.angle_alpha   90.00
_cell.angle_beta   90.00
_cell.angle_gamma   90.00
#
_symmetry.space_group_name_H-M   'P 1'
#
loop_
_entity.id
_entity.type
_entity.pdbx_description
1 polymer ?
#
loop_
_entity_poly.entity_id
_entity_poly.type
_entity_poly.pdbx_seq_one_letter_code
_entity_poly.pdbx_strand_id
1 'polypeptide(L)'
;MNEENERVYQIRTALNLTLEEFGKRLGVTKVAISNIEKGHRKVTTQMKRAICREYSVNETWLSFGTGKMFLADEVDRLDIFDKYLNSVGFTVSENVSEWHYENPNEADRAERIPIPDKVEYVLSKDGKSVIFTPEEFEELQNRTRETIEGIFYKKLAQSKK
;
A
#
# COMPACT_ATOMS: atom_id res chain seq x y z
N MET A 1 15.19 9.68 22.16
CA MET A 1 14.08 8.92 21.55
C MET A 1 14.68 8.15 20.39
N ASN A 2 14.60 6.82 20.36
CA ASN A 2 15.15 6.08 19.21
C ASN A 2 14.20 6.28 18.02
N GLU A 3 14.76 6.51 16.83
CA GLU A 3 13.98 6.73 15.60
C GLU A 3 13.02 5.58 15.28
N GLU A 4 13.36 4.35 15.64
CA GLU A 4 12.48 3.18 15.50
C GLU A 4 11.18 3.32 16.31
N ASN A 5 11.24 3.90 17.51
CA ASN A 5 10.05 4.08 18.36
C ASN A 5 9.05 5.05 17.72
N GLU A 6 9.57 6.13 17.12
CA GLU A 6 8.76 7.10 16.36
C GLU A 6 8.16 6.45 15.11
N ARG A 7 8.93 5.62 14.40
CA ARG A 7 8.42 4.90 13.23
C ARG A 7 7.31 3.91 13.57
N VAL A 8 7.34 3.27 14.76
CA VAL A 8 6.21 2.46 15.24
C VAL A 8 4.94 3.31 15.42
N TYR A 9 5.08 4.52 15.98
CA TYR A 9 3.97 5.46 16.10
C TYR A 9 3.42 5.85 14.72
N GLN A 10 4.31 6.18 13.77
CA GLN A 10 3.94 6.53 12.39
C GLN A 10 3.20 5.40 11.66
N ILE A 11 3.64 4.15 11.81
CA ILE A 11 2.95 2.99 11.22
C ILE A 11 1.53 2.89 11.78
N ARG A 12 1.38 2.95 13.12
CA ARG A 12 0.06 2.82 13.75
C ARG A 12 -0.89 3.93 13.31
N THR A 13 -0.40 5.18 13.26
CA THR A 13 -1.21 6.33 12.85
C THR A 13 -1.56 6.29 11.36
N ALA A 14 -0.63 5.87 10.49
CA ALA A 14 -0.89 5.70 9.07
C ALA A 14 -1.98 4.64 8.79
N LEU A 15 -2.07 3.62 9.65
CA LEU A 15 -3.12 2.59 9.58
C LEU A 15 -4.43 3.00 10.27
N ASN A 16 -4.48 4.19 10.88
CA ASN A 16 -5.61 4.70 11.66
C ASN A 16 -6.07 3.74 12.78
N LEU A 17 -5.12 3.07 13.45
CA LEU A 17 -5.39 2.11 14.52
C LEU A 17 -5.21 2.72 15.90
N THR A 18 -6.08 2.33 16.83
CA THR A 18 -5.87 2.60 18.26
C THR A 18 -4.70 1.77 18.79
N LEU A 19 -4.12 2.19 19.92
CA LEU A 19 -3.08 1.40 20.62
C LEU A 19 -3.55 -0.02 20.96
N GLU A 20 -4.84 -0.17 21.24
CA GLU A 20 -5.44 -1.45 21.61
C GLU A 20 -5.59 -2.39 20.41
N GLU A 21 -6.09 -1.89 19.28
CA GLU A 21 -6.17 -2.67 18.04
C GLU A 21 -4.79 -3.05 17.52
N PHE A 22 -3.84 -2.11 17.55
CA PHE A 22 -2.48 -2.33 17.08
C PHE A 22 -1.75 -3.39 17.92
N GLY A 23 -1.85 -3.28 19.25
CA GLY A 23 -1.25 -4.25 20.17
C GLY A 23 -1.89 -5.63 20.08
N LYS A 24 -3.22 -5.69 19.97
CA LYS A 24 -3.98 -6.94 19.93
C LYS A 24 -3.53 -7.85 18.79
N ARG A 25 -3.33 -7.30 17.58
CA ARG A 25 -2.86 -8.08 16.42
C ARG A 25 -1.42 -8.57 16.59
N LEU A 26 -0.58 -7.81 17.30
CA LEU A 26 0.80 -8.19 17.64
C LEU A 26 0.90 -9.14 18.84
N GLY A 27 -0.23 -9.52 19.45
CA GLY A 27 -0.25 -10.37 20.65
C GLY A 27 0.26 -9.68 21.91
N VAL A 28 0.20 -8.35 21.99
CA VAL A 28 0.67 -7.55 23.13
C VAL A 28 -0.38 -6.55 23.61
N THR A 29 -0.19 -6.02 24.82
CA THR A 29 -1.12 -5.06 25.42
C THR A 29 -0.93 -3.65 24.86
N LYS A 30 -1.97 -2.81 24.92
CA LYS A 30 -1.88 -1.38 24.57
C LYS A 30 -0.80 -0.63 25.36
N VAL A 31 -0.56 -1.04 26.60
CA VAL A 31 0.50 -0.48 27.47
C VAL A 31 1.88 -0.83 26.93
N ALA A 32 2.06 -2.04 26.38
CA ALA A 32 3.32 -2.41 25.73
C ALA A 32 3.62 -1.52 24.52
N ILE A 33 2.62 -1.29 23.65
CA ILE A 33 2.76 -0.40 22.48
C ILE A 33 3.01 1.04 22.92
N SER A 34 2.26 1.56 23.89
CA SER A 34 2.46 2.94 24.39
C SER A 34 3.87 3.16 24.94
N ASN A 35 4.41 2.19 25.69
CA ASN A 35 5.78 2.26 26.19
C ASN A 35 6.82 2.18 25.07
N ILE A 36 6.54 1.45 23.99
CA ILE A 36 7.38 1.45 22.80
C ILE A 36 7.32 2.83 22.13
N GLU A 37 6.14 3.35 21.77
CA GLU A 37 6.02 4.63 21.05
C GLU A 37 6.64 5.81 21.81
N LYS A 38 6.50 5.84 23.14
CA LYS A 38 7.11 6.88 24.00
C LYS A 38 8.61 6.70 24.21
N GLY A 39 9.22 5.64 23.68
CA GLY A 39 10.64 5.34 23.87
C GLY A 39 11.01 4.83 25.25
N HIS A 40 10.05 4.47 26.10
CA HIS A 40 10.30 3.82 27.40
C HIS A 40 10.79 2.38 27.24
N ARG A 41 10.49 1.75 26.09
CA ARG A 41 11.01 0.43 25.70
C ARG A 41 11.57 0.47 24.29
N LYS A 42 12.68 -0.23 24.06
CA LYS A 42 13.24 -0.41 22.71
C LYS A 42 12.35 -1.31 21.86
N VAL A 43 12.35 -1.08 20.54
CA VAL A 43 11.72 -2.00 19.59
C VAL A 43 12.64 -3.21 19.44
N THR A 44 12.24 -4.37 19.99
CA THR A 44 13.04 -5.60 19.88
C THR A 44 13.03 -6.14 18.45
N THR A 45 14.04 -6.92 18.06
CA THR A 45 14.06 -7.59 16.74
C THR A 45 12.82 -8.46 16.51
N GLN A 46 12.34 -9.13 17.56
CA GLN A 46 11.10 -9.90 17.50
C GLN A 46 9.88 -9.01 17.22
N MET A 47 9.79 -7.86 17.89
CA MET A 47 8.70 -6.90 17.67
C MET A 47 8.77 -6.29 16.27
N LYS A 48 9.96 -5.92 15.77
CA LYS A 48 10.14 -5.45 14.39
C LYS A 48 9.60 -6.47 13.38
N ARG A 49 10.02 -7.73 13.49
CA ARG A 49 9.53 -8.81 12.62
C ARG A 49 8.02 -9.03 12.75
N ALA A 50 7.46 -8.92 13.95
CA ALA A 50 6.01 -9.03 14.16
C ALA A 50 5.25 -7.88 13.46
N ILE A 51 5.74 -6.64 13.58
CA ILE A 51 5.17 -5.46 12.92
C ILE A 51 5.26 -5.58 11.41
N CYS A 52 6.43 -5.93 10.87
CA CYS A 52 6.62 -6.12 9.44
C CYS A 52 5.68 -7.18 8.87
N ARG A 53 5.54 -8.33 9.55
CA ARG A 53 4.67 -9.42 9.11
C ARG A 53 3.17 -9.05 9.20
N GLU A 54 2.75 -8.41 10.29
CA GLU A 54 1.33 -8.15 10.55
C GLU A 54 0.78 -7.00 9.71
N TYR A 55 1.62 -6.00 9.44
CA TYR A 55 1.19 -4.75 8.82
C TYR A 55 1.83 -4.50 7.45
N SER A 56 2.50 -5.51 6.89
CA SER A 56 3.24 -5.40 5.63
C SER A 56 4.17 -4.18 5.63
N VAL A 57 4.92 -3.97 6.71
CA VAL A 57 5.86 -2.84 6.84
C VAL A 57 7.23 -3.23 6.29
N ASN A 58 7.89 -2.30 5.61
CA ASN A 58 9.25 -2.50 5.12
C ASN A 58 10.24 -2.47 6.29
N GLU A 59 10.97 -3.58 6.49
CA GLU A 59 11.93 -3.71 7.60
C GLU A 59 13.09 -2.71 7.52
N THR A 60 13.52 -2.37 6.30
CA THR A 60 14.55 -1.35 6.05
C THR A 60 14.05 0.02 6.45
N TRP A 61 12.80 0.36 6.13
CA TRP A 61 12.19 1.61 6.55
C TRP A 61 12.02 1.67 8.08
N LEU A 62 11.53 0.61 8.71
CA LEU A 62 11.37 0.57 10.17
C LEU A 62 12.70 0.67 10.92
N SER A 63 13.78 0.11 10.37
CA SER A 63 15.10 0.07 11.03
C SER A 63 15.97 1.29 10.72
N PHE A 64 15.88 1.84 9.51
CA PHE A 64 16.81 2.86 9.01
C PHE A 64 16.12 4.11 8.44
N GLY A 65 14.79 4.08 8.28
CA GLY A 65 14.02 5.19 7.70
C GLY A 65 14.17 5.32 6.19
N THR A 66 14.76 4.33 5.52
CA THR A 66 14.99 4.33 4.07
C THR A 66 14.01 3.42 3.35
N GLY A 67 13.56 3.84 2.16
CA GLY A 67 12.53 3.15 1.37
C GLY A 67 11.10 3.59 1.71
N LYS A 68 10.11 2.87 1.19
CA LYS A 68 8.68 3.10 1.49
C LYS A 68 8.29 2.44 2.82
N MET A 69 7.33 3.03 3.53
CA MET A 69 6.86 2.55 4.84
C MET A 69 6.23 1.15 4.77
N PHE A 70 5.40 0.89 3.77
CA PHE A 70 4.72 -0.38 3.56
C PHE A 70 5.31 -1.12 2.35
N LEU A 71 5.36 -2.46 2.43
CA LEU A 71 5.78 -3.40 1.38
C LEU A 71 4.72 -3.60 0.31
N ALA A 72 3.45 -3.28 0.59
CA ALA A 72 2.43 -3.17 -0.45
C ALA A 72 2.75 -1.92 -1.27
N ASP A 73 3.70 -2.07 -2.19
CA ASP A 73 4.02 -1.09 -3.21
C ASP A 73 2.79 -0.82 -4.08
N GLU A 74 2.77 0.29 -4.81
CA GLU A 74 1.73 0.58 -5.81
C GLU A 74 1.52 -0.58 -6.78
N VAL A 75 2.57 -1.36 -7.05
CA VAL A 75 2.54 -2.56 -7.91
C VAL A 75 1.56 -3.62 -7.38
N ASP A 76 1.59 -3.94 -6.08
CA ASP A 76 0.65 -4.89 -5.48
C ASP A 76 -0.78 -4.32 -5.46
N ARG A 77 -0.92 -3.00 -5.29
CA ARG A 77 -2.24 -2.35 -5.33
C ARG A 77 -2.87 -2.39 -6.73
N LEU A 78 -2.09 -2.11 -7.77
CA LEU A 78 -2.55 -2.15 -9.16
C LEU A 78 -2.96 -3.58 -9.54
N ASP A 79 -2.13 -4.59 -9.26
CA ASP A 79 -2.45 -5.99 -9.56
C ASP A 79 -3.71 -6.49 -8.81
N ILE A 80 -3.86 -6.14 -7.53
CA ILE A 80 -5.07 -6.47 -6.77
C ILE A 80 -6.31 -5.77 -7.37
N PHE A 81 -6.16 -4.51 -7.76
CA PHE A 81 -7.27 -3.74 -8.33
C PHE A 81 -7.69 -4.27 -9.70
N ASP A 82 -6.73 -4.62 -10.55
CA ASP A 82 -6.97 -5.25 -11.84
C ASP A 82 -7.69 -6.60 -11.69
N LYS A 83 -7.27 -7.42 -10.72
CA LYS A 83 -7.98 -8.66 -10.36
C LYS A 83 -9.40 -8.40 -9.92
N TYR A 84 -9.64 -7.37 -9.12
CA TYR A 84 -10.98 -6.97 -8.72
C TYR A 84 -11.83 -6.53 -9.92
N LEU A 85 -11.31 -5.66 -10.79
CA LEU A 85 -11.99 -5.20 -12.00
C LEU A 85 -12.35 -6.37 -12.93
N ASN A 86 -11.43 -7.31 -13.13
CA ASN A 86 -11.67 -8.56 -13.86
C ASN A 86 -12.81 -9.37 -13.23
N SER A 87 -12.85 -9.48 -11.89
CA SER A 87 -13.91 -10.21 -11.20
C SER A 87 -15.31 -9.60 -11.38
N VAL A 88 -15.41 -8.30 -11.67
CA VAL A 88 -16.68 -7.59 -11.93
C VAL A 88 -16.92 -7.33 -13.43
N GLY A 89 -16.17 -7.99 -14.30
CA GLY A 89 -16.38 -8.05 -15.74
C GLY A 89 -15.78 -6.89 -16.55
N PHE A 90 -14.86 -6.13 -15.97
CA PHE A 90 -14.01 -5.21 -16.72
C PHE A 90 -12.74 -5.93 -17.17
N THR A 91 -12.10 -5.45 -18.21
CA THR A 91 -10.72 -5.80 -18.55
C THR A 91 -9.85 -4.54 -18.49
N VAL A 92 -8.64 -4.68 -17.98
CA VAL A 92 -7.65 -3.59 -17.91
C VAL A 92 -6.51 -3.89 -18.88
N SER A 93 -6.07 -2.87 -19.61
CA SER A 93 -4.85 -2.91 -20.41
C SER A 93 -4.13 -1.57 -20.37
N GLU A 94 -2.81 -1.58 -20.48
CA GLU A 94 -2.00 -0.38 -20.54
C GLU A 94 -1.77 0.05 -21.99
N ASN A 95 -1.88 1.34 -22.25
CA ASN A 95 -1.44 1.98 -23.47
C ASN A 95 -0.19 2.80 -23.15
N VAL A 96 0.96 2.41 -23.71
CA VAL A 96 2.22 3.14 -23.53
C VAL A 96 2.55 3.90 -24.80
N SER A 97 2.56 5.24 -24.71
CA SER A 97 2.84 6.10 -25.86
C SER A 97 4.29 6.57 -25.95
N GLU A 98 5.03 6.55 -24.84
CA GLU A 98 6.42 7.02 -24.77
C GLU A 98 7.27 6.09 -23.91
N TRP A 99 8.53 5.89 -24.30
CA TRP A 99 9.49 4.99 -23.65
C TRP A 99 10.87 5.64 -23.56
N HIS A 100 11.57 5.41 -22.45
CA HIS A 100 13.01 5.59 -22.33
C HIS A 100 13.69 4.28 -21.95
N TYR A 101 15.03 4.27 -21.93
CA TYR A 101 15.79 3.16 -21.38
C TYR A 101 16.38 3.58 -20.04
N GLU A 102 16.26 2.73 -19.02
CA GLU A 102 16.86 2.97 -17.70
C GLU A 102 18.38 3.10 -17.81
N ASN A 103 18.97 2.26 -18.66
CA ASN A 103 20.38 2.14 -18.96
C ASN A 103 20.65 2.51 -20.43
N PRO A 104 20.47 3.79 -20.83
CA PRO A 104 20.54 4.19 -22.23
C PRO A 104 21.94 3.99 -22.85
N ASN A 105 22.98 3.91 -22.00
CA ASN A 105 24.36 3.68 -22.38
C ASN A 105 24.74 2.19 -22.45
N GLU A 106 23.81 1.26 -22.20
CA GLU A 106 24.09 -0.18 -22.31
C GLU A 106 24.44 -0.53 -23.76
N ALA A 107 25.60 -1.17 -23.92
CA ALA A 107 26.20 -1.50 -25.20
C ALA A 107 25.47 -2.67 -25.85
N ASP A 108 25.06 -3.66 -25.06
CA ASP A 108 24.18 -4.71 -25.53
C ASP A 108 22.73 -4.21 -25.57
N ARG A 109 22.19 -4.04 -26.78
CA ARG A 109 20.81 -3.60 -26.95
C ARG A 109 19.80 -4.56 -26.33
N ALA A 110 20.12 -5.85 -26.21
CA ALA A 110 19.25 -6.84 -25.60
C ALA A 110 19.16 -6.69 -24.08
N GLU A 111 20.14 -6.04 -23.45
CA GLU A 111 20.16 -5.79 -22.00
C GLU A 111 19.59 -4.40 -21.63
N ARG A 112 19.13 -3.64 -22.62
CA ARG A 112 18.47 -2.37 -22.36
C ARG A 112 17.11 -2.60 -21.73
N ILE A 113 16.85 -1.91 -20.62
CA ILE A 113 15.62 -2.00 -19.85
C ILE A 113 14.70 -0.86 -20.31
N PRO A 114 13.62 -1.16 -21.07
CA PRO A 114 12.66 -0.13 -21.46
C PRO A 114 11.80 0.25 -20.25
N ILE A 115 11.68 1.54 -19.99
CA ILE A 115 10.79 2.11 -18.99
C ILE A 115 9.76 2.99 -19.70
N PRO A 116 8.46 2.81 -19.43
CA PRO A 116 7.43 3.64 -20.02
C PRO A 116 7.44 5.05 -19.40
N ASP A 117 7.49 6.09 -20.24
CA ASP A 117 7.40 7.49 -19.80
C ASP A 117 5.95 7.98 -19.68
N LYS A 118 5.09 7.46 -20.55
CA LYS A 118 3.68 7.84 -20.60
C LYS A 118 2.79 6.62 -20.75
N VAL A 119 2.04 6.33 -19.69
CA VAL A 119 1.11 5.21 -19.58
C VAL A 119 -0.31 5.75 -19.40
N GLU A 120 -1.26 5.19 -20.13
CA GLU A 120 -2.68 5.38 -19.94
C GLU A 120 -3.34 4.01 -19.68
N TYR A 121 -4.38 3.97 -18.85
CA TYR A 121 -5.09 2.74 -18.52
C TYR A 121 -6.40 2.66 -19.30
N VAL A 122 -6.62 1.55 -19.99
CA VAL A 122 -7.83 1.31 -20.77
C VAL A 122 -8.70 0.29 -20.06
N LEU A 123 -9.89 0.73 -19.63
CA LEU A 123 -10.90 -0.13 -19.02
C LEU A 123 -11.94 -0.45 -20.06
N SER A 124 -12.20 -1.73 -20.27
CA SER A 124 -13.20 -2.19 -21.24
C SER A 124 -14.26 -3.09 -20.61
N LYS A 125 -15.52 -2.91 -21.00
CA LYS A 125 -16.66 -3.72 -20.58
C LYS A 125 -17.81 -3.61 -21.59
N ASP A 126 -18.48 -4.71 -21.88
CA ASP A 126 -19.64 -4.77 -22.79
C ASP A 126 -19.37 -4.13 -24.17
N GLY A 127 -18.15 -4.34 -24.71
CA GLY A 127 -17.72 -3.79 -26.00
C GLY A 127 -17.44 -2.28 -26.01
N LYS A 128 -17.41 -1.63 -24.85
CA LYS A 128 -17.05 -0.21 -24.70
C LYS A 128 -15.73 -0.09 -23.96
N SER A 129 -14.94 0.93 -24.31
CA SER A 129 -13.64 1.21 -23.69
C SER A 129 -13.54 2.68 -23.30
N VAL A 130 -12.87 2.95 -22.18
CA VAL A 130 -12.57 4.30 -21.67
C VAL A 130 -11.11 4.35 -21.27
N ILE A 131 -10.45 5.47 -21.58
CA ILE A 131 -9.05 5.74 -21.27
C ILE A 131 -9.00 6.57 -19.99
N PHE A 132 -8.05 6.24 -19.11
CA PHE A 132 -7.76 6.94 -17.87
C PHE A 132 -6.29 7.37 -17.86
N THR A 133 -6.02 8.61 -17.45
CA THR A 133 -4.65 8.99 -17.05
C THR A 133 -4.25 8.26 -15.76
N PRO A 134 -2.95 8.22 -15.39
CA PRO A 134 -2.52 7.66 -14.12
C PRO A 134 -3.24 8.25 -12.91
N GLU A 135 -3.46 9.57 -12.90
CA GLU A 135 -4.16 10.28 -11.83
C GLU A 135 -5.64 9.90 -11.77
N GLU A 136 -6.32 9.83 -12.92
CA GLU A 136 -7.73 9.42 -12.99
C GLU A 136 -7.90 7.95 -12.55
N PHE A 137 -6.95 7.08 -12.90
CA PHE A 137 -6.96 5.68 -12.49
C PHE A 137 -6.67 5.50 -10.99
N GLU A 138 -5.79 6.31 -10.42
CA GLU A 138 -5.56 6.37 -8.97
C GLU A 138 -6.80 6.88 -8.22
N GLU A 139 -7.47 7.92 -8.73
CA GLU A 139 -8.71 8.41 -8.16
C GLU A 139 -9.79 7.32 -8.16
N LEU A 140 -9.91 6.56 -9.26
CA LEU A 140 -10.83 5.43 -9.37
C LEU A 140 -10.56 4.36 -8.28
N GLN A 141 -9.30 4.02 -8.03
CA GLN A 141 -8.91 3.11 -6.95
C GLN A 141 -9.32 3.64 -5.58
N ASN A 142 -9.03 4.92 -5.32
CA ASN A 142 -9.32 5.56 -4.03
C ASN A 142 -10.83 5.64 -3.75
N ARG A 143 -11.63 6.07 -4.73
CA ARG A 143 -13.10 6.14 -4.59
C ARG A 143 -13.73 4.77 -4.41
N THR A 144 -13.18 3.73 -5.05
CA THR A 144 -13.63 2.35 -4.84
C THR A 144 -13.41 1.92 -3.39
N ARG A 145 -12.22 2.20 -2.83
CA ARG A 145 -11.90 1.91 -1.42
C ARG A 145 -12.85 2.64 -0.47
N GLU A 146 -12.99 3.95 -0.63
CA GLU A 146 -13.87 4.78 0.21
C GLU A 146 -15.32 4.28 0.18
N THR A 147 -15.80 3.87 -0.99
CA THR A 147 -17.16 3.32 -1.15
C THR A 147 -17.33 2.02 -0.36
N ILE A 148 -16.37 1.09 -0.47
CA ILE A 148 -16.40 -0.18 0.25
C ILE A 148 -16.38 0.06 1.77
N GLU A 149 -15.48 0.92 2.24
CA GLU A 149 -15.38 1.28 3.65
C GLU A 149 -16.66 1.95 4.18
N GLY A 150 -17.22 2.89 3.42
CA GLY A 150 -18.46 3.57 3.76
C GLY A 150 -19.64 2.61 3.91
N ILE A 151 -19.78 1.65 2.98
CA ILE A 151 -20.81 0.59 3.07
C ILE A 151 -20.61 -0.27 4.32
N PHE A 152 -19.36 -0.67 4.59
CA PHE A 152 -19.02 -1.49 5.76
C PHE A 152 -19.39 -0.79 7.07
N TYR A 153 -18.94 0.45 7.28
CA TYR A 153 -19.20 1.17 8.52
C TYR A 153 -20.67 1.54 8.69
N LYS A 154 -21.40 1.82 7.60
CA LYS A 154 -22.85 2.02 7.65
C LYS A 154 -23.57 0.77 8.15
N LYS A 155 -23.20 -0.42 7.66
CA LYS A 155 -23.76 -1.68 8.16
C LYS A 155 -23.36 -1.96 9.61
N LEU A 156 -22.11 -1.69 9.99
CA LEU A 156 -21.63 -1.85 11.36
C LEU A 156 -22.39 -0.97 12.36
N ALA A 157 -22.75 0.26 11.96
CA ALA A 157 -23.56 1.15 12.78
C ALA A 157 -25.02 0.65 12.95
N GLN A 158 -25.56 -0.02 11.93
CA GLN A 158 -26.90 -0.59 11.95
C GLN A 158 -27.00 -1.87 12.78
N SER A 159 -25.94 -2.69 12.85
CA SER A 159 -25.92 -3.93 13.62
C SER A 159 -25.70 -3.75 15.13
N LYS A 160 -25.38 -2.53 15.57
CA LYS A 160 -25.25 -2.16 16.99
C LYS A 160 -26.54 -1.56 17.59
N LYS A 161 -27.63 -1.52 16.83
CA LYS A 161 -28.98 -1.17 17.29
C LYS A 161 -29.81 -2.44 17.45
#